data_AF-A0AAW0ZWD1-F1
#
_entry.id   AF-A0AAW0ZWD1-F1
#
_cell.length_a   1.000
_cell.length_b   1.000
_cell.length_c   1.000
_cell.angle_alpha   90.00
_cell.angle_beta   90.00
_cell.angle_gamma   90.00
#
_symmetry.space_group_name_H-M   'P 1'
#
loop_
_entity.id
_entity.type
_entity.pdbx_description
1 polymer ?
#
loop_
_entity_poly.entity_id
_entity_poly.type
_entity_poly.pdbx_seq_one_letter_code
_entity_poly.pdbx_strand_id
1 'polypeptide(L)'
;MITASDFLAQCGLPINATKSFTVSIRNVPQEVRRGLQNSITCLGQTLPALSRESQWKYLEVPFTLKSTFVKPEKQLEDALEIITKAPLKPEQKIFALRVIVQPSLYHLLILGNTNLSRLKKIDSLTRSAVKKKD
;
A
#
# COMPACT_ATOMS: atom_id res chain seq x y z
N MET A 1 18.24 9.03 29.82
CA MET A 1 18.24 8.65 28.40
C MET A 1 17.00 9.30 27.80
N ILE A 2 17.14 10.30 26.92
CA ILE A 2 15.99 11.00 26.32
C ILE A 2 15.32 10.00 25.37
N THR A 3 14.06 9.67 25.61
CA THR A 3 13.34 8.78 24.69
C THR A 3 12.95 9.54 23.42
N ALA A 4 12.73 8.85 22.31
CA ALA A 4 12.33 9.49 21.06
C ALA A 4 11.02 10.31 21.23
N SER A 5 10.12 9.88 22.11
CA SER A 5 8.92 10.64 22.47
C SER A 5 9.23 11.95 23.19
N ASP A 6 10.23 11.96 24.09
CA ASP A 6 10.60 13.17 24.82
C ASP A 6 11.23 14.20 23.89
N PHE A 7 12.09 13.74 22.96
CA PHE A 7 12.68 14.60 21.94
C PHE A 7 11.61 15.23 21.03
N LEU A 8 10.68 14.42 20.51
CA LEU A 8 9.60 14.93 19.66
C LEU A 8 8.68 15.90 20.43
N ALA A 9 8.41 15.65 21.71
CA ALA A 9 7.68 16.57 22.56
C ALA A 9 8.42 17.90 22.77
N GLN A 10 9.74 17.88 22.96
CA GLN A 10 10.57 19.11 23.02
C GLN A 10 10.51 19.91 21.71
N CYS A 11 10.39 19.23 20.56
CA CYS A 11 10.19 19.88 19.27
C CYS A 11 8.75 20.37 19.03
N GLY A 12 7.84 20.24 19.99
CA GLY A 12 6.43 20.62 19.83
C GLY A 12 5.60 19.61 19.03
N LEU A 13 6.08 18.38 18.86
CA LEU A 13 5.44 17.30 18.10
C LEU A 13 5.08 16.12 19.03
N PRO A 14 4.05 16.23 19.88
CA PRO A 14 3.66 15.14 20.76
C PRO A 14 3.12 13.94 19.96
N ILE A 15 3.57 12.73 20.30
CA ILE A 15 3.10 11.49 19.67
C ILE A 15 1.67 11.19 20.10
N ASN A 16 0.82 10.86 19.13
CA ASN A 16 -0.54 10.40 19.43
C ASN A 16 -0.55 8.90 19.72
N ALA A 17 -0.59 8.53 21.01
CA ALA A 17 -0.60 7.14 21.45
C ALA A 17 -1.81 6.34 20.94
N THR A 18 -2.99 6.97 20.77
CA THR A 18 -4.21 6.29 20.28
C THR A 18 -4.12 5.83 18.83
N LYS A 19 -3.32 6.54 18.01
CA LYS A 19 -3.07 6.18 16.60
C LYS A 19 -1.78 5.38 16.41
N SER A 20 -1.01 5.20 17.48
CA SER A 20 0.29 4.53 17.45
C SER A 20 0.13 3.07 17.83
N PHE A 21 0.94 2.22 17.20
CA PHE A 21 0.99 0.79 17.47
C PHE A 21 2.40 0.28 17.20
N THR A 22 2.73 -0.91 17.69
CA THR A 22 4.03 -1.53 17.46
C THR A 22 3.92 -2.66 16.45
N VAL A 23 4.91 -2.71 15.55
CA VAL A 23 5.08 -3.78 14.57
C VAL A 23 6.50 -4.33 14.69
N SER A 24 6.62 -5.61 14.97
CA SER A 24 7.91 -6.31 14.95
C SER A 24 8.18 -6.90 13.56
N ILE A 25 9.03 -6.23 12.78
CA ILE A 25 9.51 -6.75 11.50
C ILE A 25 10.82 -7.48 11.75
N ARG A 26 10.83 -8.81 11.63
CA ARG A 26 12.04 -9.64 11.76
C ARG A 26 12.29 -10.36 10.45
N ASN A 27 13.48 -10.19 9.88
CA ASN A 27 13.93 -11.02 8.77
C ASN A 27 14.43 -12.35 9.33
N VAL A 28 13.61 -13.40 9.28
CA VAL A 28 13.99 -14.76 9.70
C VAL A 28 13.97 -15.67 8.49
N PRO A 29 15.11 -16.27 8.10
CA PRO A 29 15.11 -17.30 7.06
C PRO A 29 14.46 -18.56 7.63
N GLN A 30 13.36 -18.98 7.01
CA GLN A 30 12.80 -20.33 7.07
C GLN A 30 12.18 -20.91 8.36
N GLU A 31 12.22 -20.24 9.52
CA GLU A 31 11.47 -20.69 10.70
C GLU A 31 10.46 -19.67 11.23
N VAL A 32 9.26 -20.19 11.54
CA VAL A 32 8.09 -19.59 12.20
C VAL A 32 8.24 -18.10 12.52
N ARG A 33 7.58 -17.25 11.73
CA ARG A 33 7.40 -15.80 11.95
C ARG A 33 6.69 -15.50 13.28
N ARG A 34 7.24 -15.90 14.43
CA ARG A 34 6.73 -15.53 15.76
C ARG A 34 6.92 -14.02 15.85
N GLY A 35 5.85 -13.28 15.60
CA GLY A 35 5.80 -11.87 15.94
C GLY A 35 5.96 -11.81 17.44
N LEU A 36 7.15 -11.44 17.91
CA LEU A 36 7.35 -11.15 19.31
C LEU A 36 6.43 -9.97 19.60
N GLN A 37 5.38 -10.20 20.38
CA GLN A 37 4.51 -9.15 20.92
C GLN A 37 5.31 -8.40 21.98
N ASN A 38 6.24 -7.57 21.51
CA ASN A 38 6.94 -6.66 22.38
C ASN A 38 6.05 -5.43 22.50
N SER A 39 5.26 -5.39 23.58
CA SER A 39 4.54 -4.20 23.97
C SER A 39 5.58 -3.13 24.36
N ILE A 40 5.57 -2.01 23.65
CA ILE A 40 6.42 -0.86 23.96
C ILE A 40 5.55 0.14 24.72
N THR A 41 6.07 0.66 25.83
CA THR A 41 5.44 1.74 26.57
C THR A 41 5.88 3.09 25.97
N CYS A 42 4.92 3.92 25.59
CA CYS A 42 5.13 5.30 25.14
C CYS A 42 4.22 6.23 25.95
N LEU A 43 4.76 7.33 26.49
CA LEU A 43 4.00 8.32 27.26
C LEU A 43 3.19 7.72 28.43
N GLY A 44 3.72 6.69 29.10
CA GLY A 44 3.03 5.98 30.18
C GLY A 44 1.89 5.05 29.73
N GLN A 45 1.64 4.92 28.42
CA GLN A 45 0.67 4.00 27.84
C GLN A 45 1.36 2.84 27.11
N THR A 46 0.83 1.64 27.26
CA THR A 46 1.29 0.47 26.53
C THR A 46 0.70 0.50 25.12
N LEU A 47 1.54 0.69 24.10
CA LEU A 47 1.08 0.66 22.72
C LEU A 47 0.64 -0.75 22.32
N PRO A 48 -0.49 -0.88 21.59
CA PRO A 48 -0.94 -2.19 21.13
C PRO A 48 0.05 -2.77 20.13
N ALA A 49 0.42 -4.03 20.34
CA ALA A 49 1.22 -4.80 19.39
C ALA A 49 0.30 -5.43 18.33
N LEU A 50 0.59 -5.17 17.06
CA LEU A 50 -0.21 -5.69 15.95
C LEU A 50 -0.07 -7.22 15.81
N SER A 51 -1.21 -7.92 15.73
CA SER A 51 -1.26 -9.37 15.44
C SER A 51 -1.00 -9.66 13.96
N ARG A 52 -0.69 -10.92 13.63
CA ARG A 52 -0.44 -11.41 12.26
C ARG A 52 -1.56 -11.11 11.27
N GLU A 53 -2.80 -11.08 11.75
CA GLU A 53 -4.03 -10.85 10.98
C GLU A 53 -4.43 -9.38 10.94
N SER A 54 -3.80 -8.54 11.78
CA SER A 54 -4.14 -7.13 11.85
C SER A 54 -3.76 -6.42 10.56
N GLN A 55 -4.68 -5.55 10.13
CA GLN A 55 -4.52 -4.72 8.95
C GLN A 55 -4.32 -3.29 9.41
N TRP A 56 -3.36 -2.60 8.80
CA TRP A 56 -3.18 -1.17 9.00
C TRP A 56 -2.99 -0.49 7.65
N LYS A 57 -3.21 0.82 7.60
CA LYS A 57 -2.94 1.62 6.41
C LYS A 57 -1.64 2.38 6.58
N TYR A 58 -0.83 2.39 5.52
CA TYR A 58 0.31 3.29 5.41
C TYR A 58 0.23 3.99 4.06
N LEU A 59 0.15 5.33 4.09
CA LEU A 59 -0.09 6.16 2.91
C LEU A 59 -1.33 5.69 2.11
N GLU A 60 -2.44 5.37 2.76
CA GLU A 60 -3.65 4.77 2.15
C GLU A 60 -3.49 3.37 1.53
N VAL A 61 -2.31 2.76 1.59
CA VAL A 61 -2.12 1.35 1.18
C VAL A 61 -2.37 0.44 2.39
N PRO A 62 -3.33 -0.49 2.34
CA PRO A 62 -3.50 -1.49 3.38
C PRO A 62 -2.36 -2.52 3.38
N PHE A 63 -1.72 -2.64 4.53
CA PHE A 63 -0.68 -3.61 4.86
C PHE A 63 -1.19 -4.64 5.85
N THR A 64 -0.57 -5.81 5.79
CA THR A 64 -0.70 -6.90 6.76
C THR A 64 0.69 -7.47 6.99
N LEU A 65 0.95 -8.04 8.17
CA LEU A 65 2.27 -8.60 8.50
C LEU A 65 2.71 -9.74 7.55
N LYS A 66 1.78 -10.37 6.84
CA LYS A 66 2.07 -11.42 5.85
C LYS A 66 2.37 -10.85 4.45
N SER A 67 1.73 -9.76 4.04
CA SER A 67 1.87 -9.15 2.71
C SER A 67 1.02 -7.87 2.57
N THR A 68 1.35 -7.01 1.60
CA THR A 68 0.43 -5.96 1.12
C THR A 68 -0.84 -6.58 0.53
N PHE A 69 -2.01 -6.04 0.89
CA PHE A 69 -3.31 -6.60 0.46
C PHE A 69 -3.81 -6.01 -0.87
N VAL A 70 -3.15 -4.97 -1.39
CA VAL A 70 -3.65 -4.27 -2.57
C VAL A 70 -3.38 -5.04 -3.86
N LYS A 71 -4.43 -5.17 -4.68
CA LYS A 71 -4.38 -5.71 -6.04
C LYS A 71 -4.41 -4.56 -7.04
N PRO A 72 -3.25 -4.07 -7.52
CA PRO A 72 -3.22 -3.02 -8.54
C PRO A 72 -3.95 -3.42 -9.83
N GLU A 73 -4.09 -4.73 -10.09
CA GLU A 73 -4.84 -5.25 -11.24
C GLU A 73 -6.32 -4.86 -11.18
N LYS A 74 -6.93 -4.90 -10.00
CA LYS A 74 -8.35 -4.55 -9.83
C LYS A 74 -8.57 -3.06 -10.07
N GLN A 75 -7.73 -2.20 -9.49
CA GLN A 75 -7.81 -0.75 -9.72
C GLN A 75 -7.61 -0.41 -11.20
N LEU A 76 -6.73 -1.13 -11.90
CA LEU A 76 -6.59 -0.98 -13.34
C LEU A 76 -7.87 -1.41 -14.07
N GLU A 77 -8.43 -2.57 -13.76
CA GLU A 77 -9.68 -3.06 -14.39
C GLU A 77 -10.82 -2.05 -14.22
N ASP A 78 -11.01 -1.53 -13.00
CA ASP A 78 -12.04 -0.51 -12.70
C ASP A 78 -11.80 0.78 -13.53
N ALA A 79 -10.56 1.25 -13.62
CA ALA A 79 -10.21 2.44 -14.40
C ALA A 79 -10.37 2.22 -15.92
N LEU A 80 -10.02 1.02 -16.42
CA LEU A 80 -10.20 0.64 -17.82
C LEU A 80 -11.67 0.56 -18.19
N GLU A 81 -12.53 0.03 -17.31
CA GLU A 81 -13.98 -0.03 -17.52
C GLU A 81 -14.59 1.37 -17.65
N ILE A 82 -14.16 2.32 -16.82
CA ILE A 82 -14.61 3.72 -16.89
C ILE A 82 -14.18 4.36 -18.22
N ILE A 83 -12.92 4.21 -18.63
CA ILE A 83 -12.40 4.83 -19.86
C ILE A 83 -13.01 4.21 -21.12
N THR A 84 -13.25 2.89 -21.12
CA THR A 84 -13.84 2.21 -22.27
C THR A 84 -15.29 2.65 -22.47
N LYS A 85 -16.09 2.73 -21.40
CA LYS A 85 -17.49 3.16 -21.44
C LYS A 85 -17.68 4.65 -21.69
N ALA A 86 -16.70 5.49 -21.35
CA ALA A 86 -16.81 6.93 -21.53
C ALA A 86 -16.93 7.33 -23.02
N PRO A 87 -17.79 8.30 -23.37
CA PRO A 87 -17.95 8.83 -24.73
C PRO A 87 -16.78 9.78 -25.10
N LEU A 88 -15.56 9.26 -25.06
CA LEU A 88 -14.33 10.00 -25.34
C LEU A 88 -13.76 9.64 -26.71
N LYS A 89 -13.04 10.58 -27.33
CA LYS A 89 -12.32 10.30 -28.58
C LYS A 89 -11.23 9.23 -28.37
N PRO A 90 -10.95 8.42 -29.40
CA PRO A 90 -9.83 7.48 -29.44
C PRO A 90 -8.52 7.97 -28.82
N GLU A 91 -8.12 9.19 -29.17
CA GLU A 91 -6.87 9.84 -28.71
C GLU A 91 -6.95 10.25 -27.24
N GLN A 92 -8.09 10.77 -26.81
CA GLN A 92 -8.35 11.15 -25.42
C GLN A 92 -8.30 9.92 -24.50
N LYS A 93 -8.82 8.77 -24.95
CA LYS A 93 -8.73 7.51 -24.19
C LYS A 93 -7.27 7.08 -24.00
N ILE A 94 -6.44 7.14 -25.05
CA ILE A 94 -5.02 6.79 -24.96
C ILE A 94 -4.27 7.79 -24.06
N PHE A 95 -4.58 9.08 -24.18
CA PHE A 95 -4.01 10.12 -23.33
C PHE A 95 -4.36 9.88 -21.85
N ALA A 96 -5.62 9.60 -21.53
CA ALA A 96 -6.06 9.32 -20.16
C ALA A 96 -5.38 8.06 -19.59
N LEU A 97 -5.22 7.00 -20.40
CA LEU A 97 -4.50 5.80 -19.98
C LEU A 97 -3.05 6.11 -19.58
N ARG A 98 -2.35 6.90 -20.40
CA ARG A 98 -0.94 7.24 -20.19
C ARG A 98 -0.73 8.21 -19.03
N VAL A 99 -1.59 9.22 -18.89
CA VAL A 99 -1.36 10.36 -17.98
C VAL A 99 -2.04 10.16 -16.63
N ILE A 100 -3.16 9.45 -16.59
CA ILE A 100 -3.97 9.32 -15.38
C ILE A 100 -3.87 7.89 -14.84
N VAL A 101 -4.23 6.90 -15.65
CA VAL A 101 -4.36 5.51 -15.16
C VAL A 101 -3.02 4.90 -14.81
N GLN A 102 -2.05 4.92 -15.72
CA GLN A 102 -0.74 4.33 -15.46
C GLN A 102 -0.04 4.95 -14.23
N PRO A 103 0.05 6.28 -14.08
CA PRO A 103 0.67 6.89 -12.91
C PRO A 103 -0.08 6.61 -11.60
N SER A 104 -1.42 6.47 -11.64
CA SER A 104 -2.22 6.14 -10.45
C SER A 104 -1.83 4.80 -9.83
N LEU A 105 -1.27 3.88 -10.62
CA LEU A 105 -0.82 2.57 -10.15
C LEU A 105 0.57 2.62 -9.52
N TYR A 106 1.40 3.63 -9.81
CA TYR A 106 2.80 3.67 -9.35
C TYR A 106 2.89 3.63 -7.83
N HIS A 107 2.06 4.40 -7.14
CA HIS A 107 2.02 4.42 -5.70
C HIS A 107 1.77 3.01 -5.12
N LEU A 108 0.81 2.26 -5.69
CA LEU A 108 0.53 0.89 -5.29
C LEU A 108 1.63 -0.10 -5.66
N LEU A 109 2.28 0.10 -6.81
CA LEU A 109 3.35 -0.78 -7.28
C LEU A 109 4.65 -0.59 -6.52
N ILE A 110 4.95 0.63 -6.06
CA ILE A 110 6.14 0.96 -5.27
C ILE A 110 5.98 0.45 -3.83
N LEU A 111 4.82 0.67 -3.22
CA LEU A 111 4.56 0.28 -1.83
C LEU A 111 4.11 -1.19 -1.68
N GLY A 112 3.60 -1.78 -2.75
CA GLY A 112 3.11 -3.15 -2.78
C GLY A 112 4.19 -4.18 -3.08
N ASN A 113 3.90 -5.44 -2.74
CA ASN A 113 4.72 -6.57 -3.17
C ASN A 113 4.54 -6.83 -4.68
N THR A 114 5.32 -6.14 -5.49
CA THR A 114 5.25 -6.21 -6.95
C THR A 114 6.20 -7.26 -7.50
N ASN A 115 5.63 -8.27 -8.16
CA ASN A 115 6.36 -9.33 -8.85
C ASN A 115 6.30 -9.14 -10.37
N LEU A 116 7.28 -9.69 -11.09
CA LEU A 116 7.36 -9.61 -12.54
C LEU A 116 6.11 -10.17 -13.24
N SER A 117 5.53 -11.27 -12.73
CA SER A 117 4.28 -11.84 -13.26
C SER A 117 3.09 -10.88 -13.15
N ARG A 118 3.03 -10.09 -12.07
CA ARG A 118 1.99 -9.09 -11.84
C ARG A 118 2.14 -7.91 -12.80
N LEU A 119 3.36 -7.43 -13.01
CA LEU A 119 3.65 -6.38 -14.00
C LEU A 119 3.27 -6.83 -15.42
N LYS A 120 3.61 -8.06 -15.80
CA LYS A 120 3.20 -8.64 -17.09
C LYS A 120 1.68 -8.70 -17.25
N LYS A 121 0.95 -9.03 -16.19
CA LYS A 121 -0.52 -9.05 -16.21
C LYS A 121 -1.10 -7.65 -16.43
N ILE A 122 -0.58 -6.63 -15.73
CA ILE A 122 -0.98 -5.23 -15.87
C ILE A 122 -0.71 -4.73 -17.30
N ASP A 123 0.49 -4.99 -17.84
CA ASP A 123 0.85 -4.63 -19.22
C ASP A 123 -0.08 -5.33 -20.23
N SER A 124 -0.36 -6.62 -20.05
CA SER A 124 -1.30 -7.36 -20.91
C SER A 124 -2.72 -6.77 -20.87
N LEU A 125 -3.23 -6.43 -19.67
CA LEU A 125 -4.56 -5.82 -19.52
C LEU A 125 -4.64 -4.44 -20.20
N THR A 126 -3.64 -3.58 -20.00
CA THR A 126 -3.61 -2.26 -20.65
C THR A 126 -3.59 -2.37 -22.17
N ARG A 127 -2.73 -3.26 -22.74
CA ARG A 127 -2.66 -3.48 -24.19
C ARG A 127 -3.96 -4.05 -24.74
N SER A 128 -4.57 -4.99 -24.02
CA SER A 128 -5.84 -5.61 -24.43
C SER A 128 -6.97 -4.59 -24.47
N ALA A 129 -7.02 -3.65 -23.53
CA ALA A 129 -8.02 -2.59 -23.51
C ALA A 129 -7.87 -1.60 -24.67
N VAL A 130 -6.64 -1.30 -25.11
CA VAL A 130 -6.39 -0.45 -26.29
C VAL A 130 -6.75 -1.18 -27.58
N LYS A 131 -6.47 -2.49 -27.66
CA LYS A 131 -6.80 -3.33 -28.84
C LYS A 131 -8.29 -3.59 -29.00
N LYS A 132 -9.08 -3.56 -27.92
CA LYS A 132 -10.53 -3.81 -27.91
C LYS A 132 -11.37 -2.70 -28.57
N LYS A 133 -10.77 -1.92 -29.46
CA LYS A 133 -11.40 -0.81 -30.14
C LYS A 133 -11.93 -1.32 -31.46
N ASP A 134 -13.25 -1.57 -31.46
CA ASP A 134 -14.14 -1.93 -32.56
C ASP A 134 -13.79 -3.23 -33.31
#